data_AF-A0A2D4LS28-F1
#
_entry.id   AF-A0A2D4LS28-F1
#
_cell.length_a   1.000
_cell.length_b   1.000
_cell.length_c   1.000
_cell.angle_alpha   90.00
_cell.angle_beta   90.00
_cell.angle_gamma   90.00
#
_symmetry.space_group_name_H-M   'P 1'
#
loop_
_entity.id
_entity.type
_entity.pdbx_description
1 polymer ?
#
loop_
_entity_poly.entity_id
_entity_poly.type
_entity_poly.pdbx_seq_one_letter_code
_entity_poly.pdbx_strand_id
1 'polypeptide(L)'
;ELIQRVGSGTYGDVYKARNVHNGELAAVKIIKLEQGDDFSLIQQEIYMVKECKHCNIVAYFGSYLSHEKLWICMEYCGGGSLQDIYHVTGPLSELQIAYVCRETLQGLAYLHIKGKMHRDIKGANILLTDHGDIKLGG
;
A
#
# COMPACT_ATOMS: atom_id res chain seq x y z
N GLU A 1 -18.10 -0.72 -2.22
CA GLU A 1 -18.37 -2.15 -2.52
C GLU A 1 -17.06 -2.91 -2.59
N LEU A 2 -16.92 -4.04 -1.88
CA LEU A 2 -15.76 -4.93 -2.02
C LEU A 2 -15.96 -5.81 -3.27
N ILE A 3 -14.92 -5.95 -4.09
CA ILE A 3 -14.98 -6.71 -5.34
C ILE A 3 -14.31 -8.08 -5.18
N GLN A 4 -13.01 -8.09 -4.87
CA GLN A 4 -12.23 -9.32 -4.75
C GLN A 4 -11.06 -9.13 -3.79
N ARG A 5 -10.61 -10.22 -3.15
CA ARG A 5 -9.36 -10.22 -2.39
C ARG A 5 -8.18 -10.14 -3.35
N VAL A 6 -7.23 -9.26 -3.07
CA VAL A 6 -6.02 -9.02 -3.91
C VAL A 6 -4.72 -9.28 -3.17
N GLY A 7 -4.74 -9.38 -1.85
CA GLY A 7 -3.55 -9.69 -1.07
C GLY A 7 -3.88 -10.06 0.36
N SER A 8 -2.86 -10.53 1.07
CA SER A 8 -2.89 -10.77 2.50
C SER A 8 -1.62 -10.14 3.08
N GLY A 9 -1.79 -9.22 4.01
CA GLY A 9 -0.71 -8.56 4.73
C GLY A 9 -0.60 -9.07 6.17
N THR A 10 0.39 -8.56 6.91
CA THR A 10 0.72 -9.00 8.28
C THR A 10 -0.49 -8.99 9.24
N TYR A 11 -1.38 -8.01 9.10
CA TYR A 11 -2.51 -7.79 10.02
C TYR A 11 -3.87 -8.11 9.41
N GLY A 12 -3.95 -8.48 8.13
CA GLY A 12 -5.24 -8.70 7.49
C GLY A 12 -5.22 -8.78 5.97
N ASP A 13 -6.39 -9.03 5.41
CA ASP A 13 -6.60 -9.17 3.97
C ASP A 13 -6.79 -7.82 3.28
N VAL A 14 -6.27 -7.70 2.05
CA VAL A 14 -6.45 -6.54 1.19
C VAL A 14 -7.43 -6.88 0.08
N TYR A 15 -8.43 -6.02 -0.11
CA TYR A 15 -9.47 -6.16 -1.11
C TYR A 15 -9.42 -5.03 -2.13
N LYS A 16 -9.64 -5.36 -3.40
CA LYS A 16 -10.06 -4.37 -4.40
C LYS A 16 -11.48 -3.95 -4.07
N ALA A 17 -11.73 -2.66 -4.04
CA ALA A 17 -13.03 -2.09 -3.77
C ALA A 17 -13.36 -1.00 -4.80
N ARG A 18 -14.64 -0.72 -4.93
CA ARG A 18 -15.17 0.42 -5.70
C ARG A 18 -15.91 1.36 -4.78
N ASN A 19 -15.59 2.64 -4.85
CA ASN A 19 -16.38 3.68 -4.20
C ASN A 19 -17.73 3.79 -4.92
N VAL A 20 -18.82 3.64 -4.16
CA VAL A 20 -20.19 3.58 -4.69
C VAL A 20 -20.72 4.93 -5.18
N HIS A 21 -20.08 6.04 -4.77
CA HIS A 21 -20.52 7.38 -5.13
C HIS A 21 -19.88 7.88 -6.43
N ASN A 22 -18.59 7.63 -6.63
CA ASN A 22 -17.84 8.14 -7.78
C ASN A 22 -17.31 7.04 -8.73
N GLY A 23 -17.44 5.76 -8.37
CA GLY A 23 -17.00 4.63 -9.17
C GLY A 23 -15.49 4.36 -9.16
N GLU A 24 -14.69 5.14 -8.44
CA GLU A 24 -13.23 5.00 -8.36
C GLU A 24 -12.83 3.71 -7.63
N LEU A 25 -11.70 3.13 -8.06
CA LEU A 25 -11.12 1.95 -7.44
C LEU A 25 -10.27 2.32 -6.24
N ALA A 26 -10.32 1.49 -5.20
CA ALA A 26 -9.49 1.59 -4.01
C ALA A 26 -9.00 0.21 -3.57
N ALA A 27 -7.88 0.18 -2.87
CA ALA A 27 -7.49 -0.97 -2.05
C ALA A 27 -8.02 -0.75 -0.62
N VAL A 28 -8.57 -1.80 -0.02
CA VAL A 28 -9.12 -1.77 1.34
C VAL A 28 -8.47 -2.88 2.15
N LYS A 29 -7.60 -2.52 3.08
CA LYS A 29 -6.99 -3.44 4.05
C LYS A 29 -7.96 -3.60 5.22
N ILE A 30 -8.41 -4.83 5.46
CA ILE A 30 -9.36 -5.16 6.52
C ILE A 30 -8.62 -5.96 7.59
N ILE A 31 -8.48 -5.35 8.76
CA ILE A 31 -7.79 -5.91 9.93
C ILE A 31 -8.87 -6.29 10.94
N LYS A 32 -8.90 -7.57 11.34
CA LYS A 32 -9.74 -8.02 12.45
C LYS A 32 -9.00 -7.69 13.75
N LEU A 33 -9.67 -7.01 14.66
CA LEU A 33 -9.13 -6.67 15.97
C LEU A 33 -9.62 -7.70 16.99
N GLU A 34 -8.70 -8.28 17.74
CA GLU A 34 -8.98 -9.20 18.84
C GLU A 34 -8.67 -8.56 20.20
N GLN A 35 -9.29 -9.07 21.26
CA GLN A 35 -8.99 -8.60 22.62
C GLN A 35 -7.53 -8.90 22.97
N GLY A 36 -6.76 -7.85 23.25
CA GLY A 36 -5.33 -7.96 23.56
C GLY A 36 -4.41 -7.58 22.40
N ASP A 37 -4.94 -7.31 21.21
CA ASP A 37 -4.13 -6.79 20.10
C ASP A 37 -3.50 -5.44 20.47
N ASP A 38 -2.22 -5.29 20.16
CA ASP A 38 -1.53 -4.02 20.30
C ASP A 38 -1.94 -3.05 19.19
N PHE A 39 -3.05 -2.35 19.43
CA PHE A 39 -3.59 -1.37 18.52
C PHE A 39 -2.61 -0.22 18.22
N SER A 40 -1.60 0.00 19.06
CA SER A 40 -0.63 1.08 18.87
C SER A 40 0.23 0.87 17.61
N LEU A 41 0.59 -0.37 17.28
CA LEU A 41 1.36 -0.70 16.08
C LEU A 41 0.55 -0.40 14.80
N ILE A 42 -0.73 -0.77 14.79
CA ILE A 42 -1.64 -0.51 13.68
C ILE A 42 -1.88 0.99 13.51
N GLN A 43 -2.04 1.73 14.62
CA GLN A 43 -2.16 3.19 14.59
C GLN A 43 -0.91 3.87 14.04
N GLN A 44 0.29 3.38 14.38
CA GLN A 44 1.54 3.91 13.84
C GLN A 44 1.64 3.73 12.32
N GLU A 45 1.20 2.59 11.80
CA GLU A 45 1.14 2.32 10.36
C GLU A 45 0.20 3.31 9.65
N ILE A 46 -1.03 3.48 10.16
CA ILE A 46 -1.99 4.46 9.64
C ILE A 46 -1.41 5.88 9.70
N TYR A 47 -0.82 6.27 10.83
CA TYR A 47 -0.27 7.60 11.02
C TYR A 47 0.90 7.90 10.08
N MET A 48 1.71 6.88 9.77
CA MET A 48 2.77 7.01 8.79
C MET A 48 2.20 7.42 7.43
N VAL A 49 1.22 6.68 6.92
CA VAL A 49 0.68 6.89 5.56
C VAL A 49 -0.26 8.09 5.48
N LYS A 50 -1.08 8.34 6.51
CA LYS A 50 -2.09 9.41 6.54
C LYS A 50 -1.53 10.82 6.29
N GLU A 51 -0.33 11.10 6.78
CA GLU A 51 0.30 12.42 6.62
C GLU A 51 1.21 12.52 5.38
N CYS A 52 1.36 11.43 4.63
CA CYS A 52 2.22 11.39 3.46
C CYS A 52 1.42 11.71 2.19
N LYS A 53 1.82 12.76 1.49
CA LYS A 53 1.26 13.13 0.19
C LYS A 53 2.41 13.30 -0.80
N HIS A 54 2.69 12.23 -1.55
CA HIS A 54 3.78 12.17 -2.51
C HIS A 54 3.42 11.21 -3.65
N CYS A 55 3.87 11.48 -4.88
CA CYS A 55 3.53 10.65 -6.04
C CYS A 55 3.99 9.19 -5.88
N ASN A 56 5.13 8.95 -5.24
CA ASN A 56 5.67 7.60 -5.00
C ASN A 56 5.29 6.98 -3.64
N ILE A 57 4.24 7.47 -2.97
CA ILE A 57 3.68 6.85 -1.76
C ILE A 57 2.21 6.56 -2.04
N VAL A 58 1.74 5.37 -1.67
CA VAL A 58 0.33 5.00 -1.79
C VAL A 58 -0.53 6.05 -1.07
N ALA A 59 -1.49 6.63 -1.79
CA ALA A 59 -2.35 7.65 -1.19
C ALA A 59 -3.32 7.02 -0.17
N TYR A 60 -3.42 7.64 1.00
CA TYR A 60 -4.41 7.27 2.01
C TYR A 60 -5.72 8.03 1.78
N PHE A 61 -6.84 7.31 1.74
CA PHE A 61 -8.17 7.88 1.54
C PHE A 61 -8.98 7.98 2.83
N GLY A 62 -8.75 7.10 3.81
CA GLY A 62 -9.46 7.12 5.07
C GLY A 62 -9.40 5.79 5.81
N SER A 63 -9.88 5.76 7.04
CA SER A 63 -10.04 4.52 7.80
C SER A 63 -11.33 4.52 8.59
N TYR A 64 -11.95 3.35 8.71
CA TYR A 64 -13.25 3.15 9.33
C TYR A 64 -13.18 1.97 10.30
N LEU A 65 -13.71 2.15 11.51
CA LEU A 65 -13.82 1.08 12.50
C LEU A 65 -15.27 0.64 12.58
N SER A 66 -15.54 -0.65 12.36
CA SER A 66 -16.89 -1.20 12.43
C SER A 66 -16.85 -2.69 12.78
N HIS A 67 -17.67 -3.13 13.74
CA HIS A 67 -17.79 -4.53 14.15
C HIS A 67 -16.43 -5.21 14.38
N GLU A 68 -15.55 -4.58 15.17
CA GLU A 68 -14.21 -5.08 15.49
C GLU A 68 -13.29 -5.27 14.27
N LYS A 69 -13.62 -4.61 13.15
CA LYS A 69 -12.78 -4.57 11.95
C LYS A 69 -12.36 -3.15 11.65
N LEU A 70 -11.06 -2.96 11.49
CA LEU A 70 -10.50 -1.72 10.98
C LEU A 70 -10.33 -1.84 9.46
N TRP A 71 -10.88 -0.87 8.76
CA TRP A 71 -10.82 -0.74 7.32
C TRP A 71 -9.88 0.42 7.00
N ILE A 72 -8.85 0.19 6.21
CA ILE A 72 -7.93 1.22 5.75
C ILE A 72 -8.07 1.32 4.23
N CYS A 73 -8.62 2.43 3.76
CA CYS A 73 -8.87 2.71 2.35
C CYS A 73 -7.69 3.48 1.76
N MET A 74 -7.14 2.98 0.67
CA MET A 74 -5.95 3.51 0.02
C MET A 74 -6.02 3.41 -1.51
N GLU A 75 -5.09 4.06 -2.19
CA GLU A 75 -4.92 4.00 -3.64
C GLU A 75 -4.79 2.55 -4.12
N TYR A 76 -5.52 2.20 -5.18
CA TYR A 76 -5.42 0.89 -5.80
C TYR A 76 -4.30 0.87 -6.85
N CYS A 77 -3.31 0.02 -6.63
CA CYS A 77 -2.21 -0.22 -7.58
C CYS A 77 -2.50 -1.48 -8.41
N GLY A 78 -3.11 -1.32 -9.58
CA GLY A 78 -3.62 -2.42 -10.39
C GLY A 78 -2.57 -3.41 -10.93
N GLY A 79 -1.32 -2.97 -11.05
CA GLY A 79 -0.18 -3.83 -11.41
C GLY A 79 0.30 -4.75 -10.28
N GLY A 80 -0.20 -4.58 -9.05
CA GLY A 80 0.19 -5.40 -7.91
C GLY A 80 1.59 -5.05 -7.37
N SER A 81 2.17 -5.97 -6.60
CA SER A 81 3.53 -5.79 -6.08
C SER A 81 4.58 -6.18 -7.11
N LEU A 82 5.78 -5.60 -7.02
CA LEU A 82 6.91 -6.05 -7.85
C LEU A 82 7.24 -7.53 -7.60
N GLN A 83 7.00 -8.02 -6.38
CA GLN A 83 7.11 -9.45 -6.08
C GLN A 83 6.21 -10.30 -6.98
N ASP A 84 4.93 -9.96 -7.08
CA ASP A 84 4.00 -10.69 -7.93
C ASP A 84 4.44 -10.62 -9.40
N ILE A 85 4.91 -9.45 -9.84
CA ILE A 85 5.34 -9.21 -11.23
C ILE A 85 6.55 -10.10 -11.58
N TYR A 86 7.62 -10.09 -10.79
CA TYR A 86 8.82 -10.87 -11.15
C TYR A 86 8.64 -12.38 -10.95
N HIS A 87 7.67 -12.83 -10.16
CA HIS A 87 7.32 -14.25 -10.07
C HIS A 87 6.68 -14.77 -11.36
N VAL A 88 5.96 -13.91 -12.09
CA VAL A 88 5.30 -14.28 -13.35
C VAL A 88 6.18 -14.00 -14.56
N THR A 89 6.87 -12.85 -14.57
CA THR A 89 7.63 -12.36 -15.74
C THR A 89 9.10 -12.80 -15.75
N GLY A 90 9.62 -13.26 -14.61
CA GLY A 90 11.04 -13.47 -14.40
C GLY A 90 11.77 -12.19 -13.96
N PRO A 91 13.11 -12.19 -13.97
CA PRO A 91 13.90 -11.04 -13.53
C PRO A 91 13.62 -9.77 -14.35
N LEU A 92 13.59 -8.63 -13.67
CA LEU A 92 13.53 -7.31 -14.29
C LEU A 92 14.83 -7.00 -15.05
N SER A 93 14.74 -6.31 -16.17
CA SER A 93 15.91 -5.75 -16.86
C SER A 93 16.55 -4.64 -16.04
N GLU A 94 17.83 -4.35 -16.31
CA GLU A 94 18.57 -3.29 -15.60
C GLU A 94 17.88 -1.92 -15.67
N LEU A 95 17.32 -1.56 -16.83
CA LEU A 95 16.59 -0.30 -16.99
C LEU A 95 15.29 -0.26 -16.16
N GLN A 96 14.58 -1.39 -16.05
CA GLN A 96 13.40 -1.48 -15.19
C GLN A 96 13.79 -1.38 -13.71
N ILE A 97 14.89 -2.02 -13.29
CA ILE A 97 15.42 -1.90 -11.94
C ILE A 97 15.81 -0.44 -11.64
N ALA A 98 16.54 0.21 -12.55
CA ALA A 98 16.94 1.61 -12.40
C ALA A 98 15.72 2.55 -12.24
N TYR A 99 14.67 2.34 -13.03
CA TYR A 99 13.41 3.06 -12.90
C TYR A 99 12.78 2.85 -11.52
N VAL A 100 12.59 1.60 -11.11
CA VAL A 100 12.05 1.24 -9.78
C VAL A 100 12.86 1.90 -8.66
N CYS A 101 14.18 1.80 -8.71
CA CYS A 101 15.07 2.37 -7.70
C CYS A 101 14.93 3.88 -7.62
N ARG A 102 14.91 4.59 -8.76
CA ARG A 102 14.75 6.05 -8.79
C ARG A 102 13.45 6.49 -8.11
N GLU A 103 12.33 5.90 -8.52
CA GLU A 103 11.02 6.25 -7.98
C GLU A 103 10.89 5.89 -6.48
N THR A 104 11.40 4.72 -6.08
CA THR A 104 11.46 4.30 -4.67
C THR A 104 12.29 5.29 -3.84
N LEU A 105 13.45 5.72 -4.35
CA LEU A 105 14.32 6.68 -3.67
C LEU A 105 13.67 8.06 -3.53
N GLN A 106 12.85 8.49 -4.49
CA GLN A 106 12.09 9.74 -4.37
C GLN A 106 11.06 9.66 -3.23
N GLY A 107 10.33 8.55 -3.12
CA GLY A 107 9.42 8.29 -1.99
C GLY A 107 10.15 8.23 -0.64
N LEU A 108 11.30 7.57 -0.58
CA LEU A 108 12.13 7.50 0.63
C LEU A 108 12.70 8.86 1.02
N ALA A 109 13.19 9.65 0.06
CA ALA A 109 13.68 10.99 0.31
C ALA A 109 12.59 11.87 0.94
N TYR A 110 11.35 11.80 0.43
CA TYR A 110 10.21 12.48 1.03
C TYR A 110 9.95 12.01 2.48
N LEU A 111 9.92 10.69 2.73
CA LEU A 111 9.72 10.15 4.08
C LEU A 111 10.80 10.63 5.05
N HIS A 112 12.06 10.60 4.63
CA HIS A 112 13.20 11.01 5.46
C HIS A 112 13.17 12.50 5.78
N ILE A 113 12.78 13.36 4.84
CA ILE A 113 12.56 14.80 5.09
C ILE A 113 11.48 15.02 6.16
N LYS A 114 10.47 14.15 6.22
CA LYS A 114 9.42 14.16 7.25
C LYS A 114 9.82 13.49 8.56
N GLY A 115 11.08 13.02 8.70
CA GLY A 115 11.54 12.31 9.89
C GLY A 115 10.95 10.90 10.05
N LYS A 116 10.42 10.31 8.97
CA LYS A 116 9.80 8.98 8.97
C LYS A 116 10.71 7.97 8.29
N MET A 117 10.67 6.72 8.74
CA MET A 117 11.37 5.59 8.13
C MET A 117 10.37 4.50 7.74
N HIS A 118 10.45 4.01 6.51
CA HIS A 118 9.56 2.94 6.04
C HIS A 118 9.85 1.58 6.71
N ARG A 119 11.13 1.27 6.96
CA ARG A 119 11.62 0.05 7.66
C ARG A 119 11.34 -1.31 7.02
N ASP A 120 10.55 -1.40 5.95
CA ASP A 120 10.20 -2.66 5.29
C ASP A 120 10.24 -2.54 3.75
N ILE A 121 11.36 -2.03 3.22
CA ILE A 121 11.55 -1.88 1.77
C ILE A 121 11.93 -3.22 1.14
N LYS A 122 11.01 -3.77 0.35
CA LYS A 122 11.15 -5.03 -0.38
C LYS A 122 10.15 -5.09 -1.55
N GLY A 123 10.34 -6.02 -2.48
CA GLY A 123 9.48 -6.15 -3.67
C GLY A 123 7.98 -6.33 -3.39
N ALA A 124 7.62 -6.89 -2.23
CA ALA A 124 6.22 -7.04 -1.79
C ALA A 124 5.54 -5.70 -1.45
N ASN A 125 6.32 -4.69 -1.07
CA ASN A 125 5.84 -3.37 -0.61
C ASN A 125 6.11 -2.25 -1.63
N ILE A 126 6.63 -2.60 -2.81
CA ILE A 126 6.78 -1.68 -3.93
C ILE A 126 5.70 -2.06 -4.95
N LEU A 127 4.70 -1.20 -5.10
CA LEU A 127 3.52 -1.45 -5.90
C LEU A 127 3.59 -0.70 -7.24
N LEU A 128 2.92 -1.24 -8.26
CA LEU A 128 2.83 -0.67 -9.60
C LEU A 128 1.38 -0.29 -9.92
N THR A 129 1.15 0.93 -10.39
CA THR A 129 -0.17 1.35 -10.90
C THR A 129 -0.40 0.82 -12.32
N ASP A 130 -1.65 0.86 -12.81
CA ASP A 130 -1.96 0.51 -14.21
C ASP A 130 -1.28 1.47 -15.24
N HIS A 131 -0.79 2.62 -14.78
CA HIS A 131 -0.06 3.60 -15.58
C HIS A 131 1.46 3.43 -15.52
N GLY A 132 1.96 2.48 -14.73
CA GLY A 132 3.40 2.23 -14.57
C GLY A 132 4.08 3.08 -13.50
N ASP A 133 3.32 3.75 -12.63
CA ASP A 133 3.88 4.51 -11.52
C ASP A 133 4.27 3.58 -10.37
N ILE A 134 5.38 3.89 -9.71
CA ILE A 134 5.86 3.16 -8.54
C ILE A 134 5.37 3.82 -7.27
N LYS A 135 4.77 3.01 -6.39
CA LYS A 135 4.22 3.44 -5.09
C LYS A 135 4.82 2.61 -3.96
N LEU A 136 5.33 3.29 -2.93
CA LEU A 136 5.66 2.65 -1.66
C LEU A 136 4.36 2.36 -0.89
N GLY A 137 4.11 1.07 -0.62
CA GLY A 137 2.97 0.56 0.14
C GLY A 137 3.39 -0.24 1.38
N GLY A 138 2.40 -0.83 2.04
CA GLY A 138 2.52 -1.60 3.29
C GLY A 138 1.15 -1.78 3.92
#